data_AF-A0A9D7J4F1-F1
#
_entry.id   AF-A0A9D7J4F1-F1
#
_cell.length_a   1.000
_cell.length_b   1.000
_cell.length_c   1.000
_cell.angle_alpha   90.00
_cell.angle_beta   90.00
_cell.angle_gamma   90.00
#
_symmetry.space_group_name_H-M   'P 1'
#
loop_
_entity.id
_entity.type
_entity.pdbx_description
1 polymer ?
#
loop_
_entity_poly.entity_id
_entity_poly.type
_entity_poly.pdbx_seq_one_letter_code
_entity_poly.pdbx_strand_id
1 'polypeptide(L)'
;MSILKSSLSRIAVAAAVGLGMLGLSGAQAAAVPTTLLAPAATQCGTPVGTPGYIQALSFHKRSWPLTGGLHMDSAGTFDRNTGTVSAVVHLYNSYLATGYTGTTTILMRDKCGGLVGVTKPGKWGVEAKAWFWNANERRVVWTTSIDPRLANRVASVEVVHDRFTTGENMKVAYNITREAACLYIRTQIPILPGCPIPTLS
;
A
#
# COMPACT_ATOMS: atom_id res chain seq x y z
N MET A 1 20.82 26.08 30.72
CA MET A 1 21.51 26.77 29.59
C MET A 1 20.70 26.51 28.34
N SER A 2 19.81 27.46 28.01
CA SER A 2 19.00 27.46 26.80
C SER A 2 19.86 27.74 25.58
N ILE A 3 19.47 27.22 24.41
CA ILE A 3 19.22 27.97 23.16
C ILE A 3 18.59 26.98 22.16
N LEU A 4 17.31 27.22 21.85
CA LEU A 4 16.61 26.68 20.69
C LEU A 4 17.25 27.24 19.40
N LYS A 5 17.31 26.43 18.34
CA LYS A 5 17.42 26.95 16.96
C LYS A 5 16.29 26.39 16.11
N SER A 6 15.25 27.22 15.97
CA SER A 6 14.20 27.15 14.98
C SER A 6 14.70 27.66 13.63
N SER A 7 14.38 26.98 12.52
CA SER A 7 14.49 27.57 11.18
C SER A 7 13.21 27.30 10.38
N LEU A 8 12.31 28.27 10.47
CA LEU A 8 11.25 28.55 9.50
C LEU A 8 11.86 29.35 8.34
N SER A 9 11.59 28.97 7.09
CA SER A 9 11.79 29.83 5.91
C SER A 9 10.79 29.37 4.84
N ARG A 10 9.65 30.06 4.72
CA ARG A 10 9.36 31.34 4.02
C ARG A 10 8.74 31.07 2.66
N ILE A 11 7.44 31.35 2.61
CA ILE A 11 6.56 31.44 1.45
C ILE A 11 7.04 32.61 0.57
N ALA A 12 7.17 32.39 -0.73
CA ALA A 12 7.35 33.45 -1.72
C ALA A 12 6.07 33.58 -2.55
N VAL A 13 5.33 34.67 -2.30
CA VAL A 13 4.27 35.17 -3.18
C VAL A 13 4.91 36.23 -4.05
N ALA A 14 4.99 36.00 -5.36
CA ALA A 14 5.40 37.00 -6.33
C ALA A 14 4.14 37.60 -6.96
N ALA A 15 3.81 38.83 -6.57
CA ALA A 15 2.88 39.70 -7.27
C ALA A 15 3.68 40.55 -8.27
N ALA A 16 3.36 40.46 -9.56
CA ALA A 16 3.91 41.32 -10.59
C ALA A 16 2.80 42.25 -11.08
N VAL A 17 2.93 43.54 -10.75
CA VAL A 17 2.18 44.65 -11.35
C VAL A 17 2.99 45.18 -12.52
N GLY A 18 2.37 45.28 -13.69
CA GLY A 18 2.94 45.92 -14.87
C GLY A 18 1.85 46.63 -15.67
N LEU A 19 1.79 47.95 -15.54
CA LEU A 19 1.06 48.84 -16.45
C LEU A 19 1.89 49.05 -17.73
N GLY A 20 1.27 48.93 -18.89
CA GLY A 20 1.86 49.24 -20.20
C GLY A 20 0.77 49.56 -21.23
N MET A 21 0.96 50.65 -21.96
CA MET A 21 -0.03 51.44 -22.73
C MET A 21 -0.53 50.85 -24.07
N LEU A 22 -1.76 51.27 -24.42
CA LEU A 22 -2.33 51.66 -25.74
C LEU A 22 -1.62 51.25 -27.04
N GLY A 23 -2.37 50.54 -27.90
CA GLY A 23 -2.07 50.32 -29.32
C GLY A 23 -3.34 49.94 -30.12
N LEU A 24 -3.45 50.47 -31.34
CA LEU A 24 -4.65 50.55 -32.18
C LEU A 24 -5.20 49.22 -32.75
N SER A 25 -6.53 49.22 -32.88
CA SER A 25 -7.43 48.52 -33.81
C SER A 25 -6.84 47.56 -34.85
N GLY A 26 -7.19 46.28 -34.71
CA GLY A 26 -7.21 45.27 -35.77
C GLY A 26 -8.24 44.20 -35.42
N ALA A 27 -9.22 43.97 -36.31
CA ALA A 27 -10.28 42.99 -36.13
C ALA A 27 -9.71 41.59 -35.86
N GLN A 28 -10.03 41.00 -34.70
CA GLN A 28 -9.72 39.60 -34.40
C GLN A 28 -10.99 38.93 -33.88
N ALA A 29 -11.27 37.77 -34.48
CA ALA A 29 -12.41 36.93 -34.23
C ALA A 29 -12.62 36.67 -32.74
N ALA A 30 -13.87 36.74 -32.30
CA ALA A 30 -14.27 36.35 -30.96
C ALA A 30 -13.87 34.88 -30.73
N ALA A 31 -12.80 34.67 -29.97
CA ALA A 31 -12.43 33.35 -29.47
C ALA A 31 -13.55 32.86 -28.56
N VAL A 32 -14.14 31.74 -28.96
CA VAL A 32 -15.10 30.96 -28.15
C VAL A 32 -14.45 30.69 -26.79
N PRO A 33 -15.17 30.91 -25.67
CA PRO A 33 -14.62 30.61 -24.36
C PRO A 33 -14.34 29.11 -24.26
N THR A 34 -13.05 28.75 -24.26
CA THR A 34 -12.61 27.43 -23.85
C THR A 34 -12.96 27.28 -22.38
N THR A 35 -14.04 26.55 -22.09
CA THR A 35 -14.32 26.08 -20.75
C THR A 35 -13.13 25.26 -20.29
N LEU A 36 -12.30 25.86 -19.42
CA LEU A 36 -11.33 25.15 -18.61
C LEU A 36 -12.11 24.15 -17.76
N LEU A 37 -12.21 22.91 -18.25
CA LEU A 37 -12.68 21.78 -17.47
C LEU A 37 -11.77 21.70 -16.24
N ALA A 38 -12.32 22.06 -15.08
CA ALA A 38 -11.66 21.84 -13.81
C ALA A 38 -11.27 20.35 -13.73
N PRO A 39 -10.04 20.02 -13.30
CA PRO A 39 -9.64 18.64 -13.14
C PRO A 39 -10.66 17.95 -12.21
N ALA A 40 -11.28 16.87 -12.69
CA ALA A 40 -12.23 16.11 -11.91
C ALA A 40 -11.56 15.73 -10.58
N ALA A 41 -12.14 16.20 -9.47
CA ALA A 41 -11.62 15.86 -8.14
C ALA A 41 -11.53 14.35 -8.02
N THR A 42 -10.34 13.84 -7.68
CA THR A 42 -10.14 12.40 -7.50
C THR A 42 -10.95 11.95 -6.28
N GLN A 43 -12.15 11.40 -6.51
CA GLN A 43 -13.04 10.97 -5.43
C GLN A 43 -12.48 9.73 -4.73
N CYS A 44 -11.89 9.88 -3.54
CA CYS A 44 -11.33 8.76 -2.79
C CYS A 44 -12.36 7.66 -2.51
N GLY A 45 -11.88 6.43 -2.33
CA GLY A 45 -12.72 5.29 -2.05
C GLY A 45 -13.60 4.82 -3.20
N THR A 46 -13.70 5.46 -4.38
CA THR A 46 -14.51 4.91 -5.49
C THR A 46 -13.86 3.67 -6.11
N PRO A 47 -14.64 2.77 -6.76
CA PRO A 47 -14.06 1.70 -7.57
C PRO A 47 -13.08 2.24 -8.62
N VAL A 48 -12.03 1.47 -8.90
CA VAL A 48 -10.99 1.82 -9.89
C VAL A 48 -11.39 1.49 -11.33
N GLY A 49 -12.53 0.82 -11.52
CA GLY A 49 -13.07 0.43 -12.81
C GLY A 49 -14.39 -0.30 -12.66
N THR A 50 -14.91 -0.83 -13.77
CA THR A 50 -16.14 -1.61 -13.80
C THR A 50 -15.89 -3.01 -13.22
N PRO A 51 -16.60 -3.43 -12.17
CA PRO A 51 -16.47 -4.78 -11.62
C PRO A 51 -16.64 -5.86 -12.69
N GLY A 52 -15.77 -6.87 -12.68
CA GLY A 52 -15.71 -7.93 -13.71
C GLY A 52 -14.71 -7.67 -14.83
N TYR A 53 -14.26 -6.42 -15.00
CA TYR A 53 -13.32 -6.01 -16.05
C TYR A 53 -12.07 -5.30 -15.51
N ILE A 54 -11.84 -5.38 -14.20
CA ILE A 54 -10.71 -4.72 -13.57
C ILE A 54 -9.47 -5.62 -13.70
N GLN A 55 -8.38 -5.12 -14.29
CA GLN A 55 -7.13 -5.90 -14.40
C GLN A 55 -6.58 -6.27 -13.01
N ALA A 56 -6.00 -7.46 -12.87
CA ALA A 56 -5.30 -7.83 -11.63
C ALA A 56 -4.06 -6.93 -11.41
N LEU A 57 -3.70 -6.70 -10.15
CA LEU A 57 -2.47 -6.01 -9.78
C LEU A 57 -1.38 -7.05 -9.54
N SER A 58 -0.23 -6.90 -10.20
CA SER A 58 0.96 -7.69 -9.88
C SER A 58 1.77 -6.97 -8.81
N PHE A 59 2.36 -7.74 -7.90
CA PHE A 59 3.27 -7.21 -6.89
C PHE A 59 4.50 -8.12 -6.75
N HIS A 60 5.60 -7.49 -6.36
CA HIS A 60 6.84 -8.18 -6.04
C HIS A 60 7.57 -7.36 -4.98
N LYS A 61 8.04 -8.01 -3.92
CA LYS A 61 8.91 -7.40 -2.92
C LYS A 61 9.99 -8.37 -2.54
N ARG A 62 11.22 -7.87 -2.55
CA ARG A 62 12.37 -8.53 -1.94
C ARG A 62 12.84 -7.72 -0.76
N SER A 63 13.02 -8.38 0.38
CA SER A 63 13.60 -7.77 1.58
C SER A 63 14.93 -8.43 1.86
N TRP A 64 16.00 -7.74 1.45
CA TRP A 64 17.37 -8.21 1.60
C TRP A 64 18.27 -7.14 2.24
N PRO A 65 18.78 -7.38 3.46
CA PRO A 65 18.26 -8.30 4.47
C PRO A 65 17.09 -7.73 5.26
N LEU A 66 16.20 -8.60 5.74
CA LEU A 66 15.21 -8.22 6.77
C LEU A 66 15.92 -7.81 8.07
N THR A 67 16.86 -8.64 8.49
CA THR A 67 17.83 -8.37 9.56
C THR A 67 18.99 -9.34 9.36
N GLY A 68 20.18 -8.84 9.06
CA GLY A 68 21.38 -9.69 8.88
C GLY A 68 21.23 -10.78 7.82
N GLY A 69 21.37 -12.07 8.17
CA GLY A 69 21.30 -13.20 7.24
C GLY A 69 19.90 -13.72 6.88
N LEU A 70 18.84 -12.95 7.17
CA LEU A 70 17.43 -13.36 6.98
C LEU A 70 16.81 -12.68 5.76
N HIS A 71 16.12 -13.45 4.91
CA HIS A 71 15.76 -12.99 3.58
C HIS A 71 14.36 -13.44 3.16
N MET A 72 13.57 -12.52 2.62
CA MET A 72 12.25 -12.87 2.08
C MET A 72 12.02 -12.24 0.71
N ASP A 73 11.39 -12.99 -0.15
CA ASP A 73 10.94 -12.58 -1.47
C ASP A 73 9.49 -13.02 -1.64
N SER A 74 8.60 -12.10 -2.00
CA SER A 74 7.20 -12.40 -2.24
C SER A 74 6.79 -11.82 -3.58
N ALA A 75 6.21 -12.65 -4.44
CA ALA A 75 5.69 -12.25 -5.73
C ALA A 75 4.29 -12.82 -5.91
N GLY A 76 3.41 -12.08 -6.57
CA GLY A 76 2.04 -12.55 -6.74
C GLY A 76 1.14 -11.58 -7.48
N THR A 77 -0.13 -11.93 -7.49
CA THR A 77 -1.19 -11.14 -8.08
C THR A 77 -2.34 -10.93 -7.09
N PHE A 78 -2.99 -9.79 -7.23
CA PHE A 78 -4.22 -9.44 -6.54
C PHE A 78 -5.32 -9.21 -7.57
N ASP A 79 -6.31 -10.10 -7.57
CA ASP A 79 -7.49 -9.96 -8.41
C ASP A 79 -8.50 -9.00 -7.76
N ARG A 80 -8.66 -7.84 -8.40
CA ARG A 80 -9.55 -6.78 -7.93
C ARG A 80 -11.03 -7.09 -8.13
N ASN A 81 -11.38 -8.09 -8.93
CA ASN A 81 -12.77 -8.49 -9.13
C ASN A 81 -13.23 -9.46 -8.04
N THR A 82 -12.37 -10.39 -7.63
CA THR A 82 -12.70 -11.42 -6.62
C THR A 82 -12.17 -11.11 -5.23
N GLY A 83 -11.23 -10.17 -5.09
CA GLY A 83 -10.55 -9.92 -3.83
C GLY A 83 -9.54 -11.00 -3.44
N THR A 84 -9.14 -11.84 -4.39
CA THR A 84 -8.20 -12.94 -4.14
C THR A 84 -6.76 -12.47 -4.34
N VAL A 85 -5.92 -12.75 -3.35
CA VAL A 85 -4.45 -12.69 -3.46
C VAL A 85 -3.94 -14.10 -3.74
N SER A 86 -3.09 -14.23 -4.74
CA SER A 86 -2.30 -15.45 -5.00
C SER A 86 -0.81 -15.08 -5.05
N ALA A 87 -0.02 -15.63 -4.14
CA ALA A 87 1.39 -15.28 -3.98
C ALA A 87 2.26 -16.51 -3.81
N VAL A 88 3.52 -16.39 -4.21
CA VAL A 88 4.61 -17.28 -3.81
C VAL A 88 5.51 -16.50 -2.86
N VAL A 89 5.68 -17.03 -1.65
CA VAL A 89 6.59 -16.50 -0.63
C VAL A 89 7.80 -17.42 -0.55
N HIS A 90 8.97 -16.84 -0.72
CA HIS A 90 10.26 -17.49 -0.61
C HIS A 90 10.99 -16.91 0.59
N LEU A 91 11.34 -17.77 1.54
CA LEU A 91 12.11 -17.45 2.73
C LEU A 91 13.43 -18.20 2.65
N TYR A 92 14.54 -17.52 2.89
CA TYR A 92 15.82 -18.19 3.01
C TYR A 92 16.71 -17.58 4.08
N ASN A 93 17.51 -18.44 4.70
CA ASN A 93 18.35 -18.14 5.83
C ASN A 93 19.80 -18.46 5.51
N SER A 94 20.69 -17.50 5.75
CA SER A 94 22.14 -17.67 5.59
C SER A 94 22.88 -17.90 6.91
N TYR A 95 22.22 -17.75 8.07
CA TYR A 95 22.84 -18.01 9.36
C TYR A 95 23.07 -19.49 9.63
N LEU A 96 24.28 -19.79 10.10
CA LEU A 96 24.58 -21.08 10.72
C LEU A 96 23.94 -21.13 12.12
N ALA A 97 23.38 -22.27 12.48
CA ALA A 97 22.81 -22.59 13.81
C ALA A 97 21.58 -21.80 14.29
N THR A 98 21.07 -20.79 13.57
CA THR A 98 19.85 -20.06 13.97
C THR A 98 18.80 -20.06 12.86
N GLY A 99 17.62 -20.62 13.10
CA GLY A 99 16.45 -20.51 12.22
C GLY A 99 15.67 -19.22 12.43
N TYR A 100 14.68 -18.95 11.58
CA TYR A 100 13.75 -17.84 11.80
C TYR A 100 12.37 -18.10 11.21
N THR A 101 11.39 -17.39 11.75
CA THR A 101 10.05 -17.32 11.18
C THR A 101 9.84 -15.93 10.58
N GLY A 102 9.47 -15.88 9.31
CA GLY A 102 9.10 -14.66 8.61
C GLY A 102 7.60 -14.50 8.52
N THR A 103 7.14 -13.25 8.42
CA THR A 103 5.75 -12.93 8.13
C THR A 103 5.62 -12.10 6.85
N THR A 104 4.55 -12.34 6.12
CA THR A 104 4.17 -11.53 4.96
C THR A 104 2.76 -11.00 5.18
N THR A 105 2.61 -9.68 5.10
CA THR A 105 1.32 -8.99 5.11
C THR A 105 1.19 -8.18 3.83
N ILE A 106 0.00 -8.14 3.26
CA ILE A 106 -0.29 -7.31 2.09
C ILE A 106 -1.23 -6.19 2.50
N LEU A 107 -0.79 -4.95 2.26
CA LEU A 107 -1.55 -3.73 2.43
C LEU A 107 -2.14 -3.32 1.09
N MET A 108 -3.40 -2.91 1.09
CA MET A 108 -4.13 -2.52 -0.11
C MET A 108 -4.60 -1.09 0.03
N ARG A 109 -4.23 -0.24 -0.94
CA ARG A 109 -4.53 1.18 -0.92
C ARG A 109 -5.39 1.59 -2.09
N ASP A 110 -6.25 2.57 -1.86
CA ASP A 110 -7.04 3.19 -2.92
C ASP A 110 -6.21 4.18 -3.75
N LYS A 111 -6.86 4.84 -4.70
CA LYS A 111 -6.23 5.84 -5.58
C LYS A 111 -5.75 7.10 -4.86
N CYS A 112 -6.20 7.33 -3.63
CA CYS A 112 -5.73 8.42 -2.76
C CYS A 112 -4.64 7.98 -1.78
N GLY A 113 -4.20 6.72 -1.84
CA GLY A 113 -3.21 6.14 -0.93
C GLY A 113 -3.77 5.71 0.43
N GLY A 114 -5.08 5.84 0.63
CA GLY A 114 -5.74 5.43 1.86
C GLY A 114 -5.85 3.92 1.98
N LEU A 115 -5.65 3.40 3.18
CA LEU A 115 -5.63 1.96 3.44
C LEU A 115 -7.06 1.41 3.42
N VAL A 116 -7.37 0.58 2.44
CA VAL A 116 -8.71 -0.02 2.25
C VAL A 116 -8.73 -1.52 2.53
N GLY A 117 -7.58 -2.15 2.75
CA GLY A 117 -7.51 -3.57 3.05
C GLY A 117 -6.17 -3.98 3.65
N VAL A 118 -6.21 -5.01 4.48
CA VAL A 118 -5.02 -5.69 4.99
C VAL A 118 -5.30 -7.18 5.08
N THR A 119 -4.41 -8.01 4.52
CA THR A 119 -4.52 -9.46 4.61
C THR A 119 -4.11 -9.96 5.98
N LYS A 120 -4.67 -11.07 6.45
CA LYS A 120 -4.08 -11.77 7.61
C LYS A 120 -2.60 -12.09 7.30
N PRO A 121 -1.68 -11.92 8.26
CA PRO A 121 -0.27 -12.22 8.04
C PRO A 121 -0.10 -13.72 7.78
N GLY A 122 0.55 -14.05 6.67
CA GLY A 122 1.10 -15.39 6.46
C GLY A 122 2.38 -15.56 7.28
N LYS A 123 2.60 -16.76 7.83
CA LYS A 123 3.73 -17.04 8.74
C LYS A 123 4.39 -18.35 8.37
N TRP A 124 5.70 -18.32 8.13
CA TRP A 124 6.47 -19.52 7.78
C TRP A 124 7.85 -19.50 8.40
N GLY A 125 8.27 -20.67 8.89
CA GLY A 125 9.61 -20.91 9.43
C GLY A 125 10.54 -21.53 8.41
N VAL A 126 11.82 -21.16 8.52
CA VAL A 126 12.95 -21.88 7.94
C VAL A 126 13.96 -22.19 9.06
N GLU A 127 14.64 -23.31 8.92
CA GLU A 127 15.63 -23.75 9.90
C GLU A 127 16.97 -23.03 9.71
N ALA A 128 17.88 -23.29 10.64
CA ALA A 128 19.26 -22.88 10.50
C ALA A 128 19.91 -23.49 9.25
N LYS A 129 20.85 -22.76 8.63
CA LYS A 129 21.73 -23.36 7.63
C LYS A 129 22.64 -24.37 8.32
N ALA A 130 22.41 -25.65 8.04
CA ALA A 130 23.28 -26.75 8.46
C ALA A 130 23.98 -27.33 7.23
N TRP A 131 25.25 -27.71 7.37
CA TRP A 131 26.07 -28.21 6.25
C TRP A 131 25.52 -29.49 5.60
N PHE A 132 24.62 -30.20 6.28
CA PHE A 132 24.05 -31.47 5.84
C PHE A 132 22.58 -31.37 5.42
N TRP A 133 21.82 -30.33 5.83
CA TRP A 133 20.37 -30.22 5.59
C TRP A 133 20.00 -28.90 4.89
N ASN A 134 19.33 -28.98 3.74
CA ASN A 134 18.83 -27.84 2.96
C ASN A 134 17.48 -27.29 3.49
N ALA A 135 17.27 -27.31 4.80
CA ALA A 135 16.04 -26.82 5.43
C ALA A 135 16.04 -25.29 5.69
N ASN A 136 17.05 -24.59 5.19
CA ASN A 136 17.23 -23.15 5.34
C ASN A 136 16.55 -22.32 4.25
N GLU A 137 15.92 -22.96 3.27
CA GLU A 137 15.08 -22.33 2.24
C GLU A 137 13.68 -22.95 2.26
N ARG A 138 12.65 -22.12 2.05
CA ARG A 138 11.28 -22.57 1.87
C ARG A 138 10.54 -21.70 0.88
N ARG A 139 9.83 -22.35 -0.06
CA ARG A 139 8.89 -21.70 -0.97
C ARG A 139 7.48 -22.16 -0.64
N VAL A 140 6.56 -21.21 -0.46
CA VAL A 140 5.18 -21.49 -0.08
C VAL A 140 4.24 -20.73 -0.99
N VAL A 141 3.24 -21.43 -1.53
CA VAL A 141 2.09 -20.78 -2.16
C VAL A 141 1.15 -20.30 -1.07
N TRP A 142 0.80 -19.02 -1.13
CA TRP A 142 -0.07 -18.37 -0.17
C TRP A 142 -1.25 -17.72 -0.90
N THR A 143 -2.44 -18.16 -0.55
CA THR A 143 -3.70 -17.62 -1.05
C THR A 143 -4.50 -17.05 0.10
N THR A 144 -5.03 -15.85 -0.08
CA THR A 144 -5.92 -15.22 0.89
C THR A 144 -6.95 -14.35 0.16
N SER A 145 -8.06 -14.05 0.79
CA SER A 145 -9.13 -13.25 0.21
C SER A 145 -9.47 -12.06 1.10
N ILE A 146 -9.91 -10.99 0.47
CA ILE A 146 -10.55 -9.85 1.10
C ILE A 146 -11.95 -9.65 0.52
N ASP A 147 -12.76 -8.81 1.15
CA ASP A 147 -14.09 -8.49 0.66
C ASP A 147 -14.03 -7.93 -0.78
N PRO A 148 -14.72 -8.53 -1.77
CA PRO A 148 -14.72 -8.08 -3.16
C PRO A 148 -15.17 -6.61 -3.32
N ARG A 149 -16.01 -6.10 -2.41
CA ARG A 149 -16.51 -4.72 -2.39
C ARG A 149 -15.42 -3.70 -2.06
N LEU A 150 -14.37 -4.15 -1.37
CA LEU A 150 -13.14 -3.38 -1.13
C LEU A 150 -12.13 -3.61 -2.25
N ALA A 151 -12.02 -4.84 -2.74
CA ALA A 151 -11.07 -5.24 -3.77
C ALA A 151 -11.15 -4.37 -5.04
N ASN A 152 -12.37 -4.05 -5.48
CA ASN A 152 -12.59 -3.22 -6.66
C ASN A 152 -12.22 -1.73 -6.47
N ARG A 153 -11.83 -1.31 -5.25
CA ARG A 153 -11.38 0.06 -4.90
C ARG A 153 -9.86 0.15 -4.75
N VAL A 154 -9.17 -0.99 -4.77
CA VAL A 154 -7.71 -1.05 -4.63
C VAL A 154 -7.04 -0.54 -5.90
N ALA A 155 -6.21 0.49 -5.74
CA ALA A 155 -5.37 1.04 -6.80
C ALA A 155 -3.93 0.53 -6.70
N SER A 156 -3.44 0.24 -5.50
CA SER A 156 -2.08 -0.26 -5.29
C SER A 156 -2.01 -1.30 -4.16
N VAL A 157 -1.00 -2.15 -4.26
CA VAL A 157 -0.73 -3.23 -3.32
C VAL A 157 0.71 -3.07 -2.83
N GLU A 158 0.88 -3.14 -1.52
CA GLU A 158 2.18 -3.04 -0.86
C GLU A 158 2.41 -4.30 -0.03
N VAL A 159 3.52 -4.98 -0.25
CA VAL A 159 3.92 -6.13 0.56
C VAL A 159 4.72 -5.61 1.75
N VAL A 160 4.49 -6.17 2.94
CA VAL A 160 5.27 -5.95 4.14
C VAL A 160 5.83 -7.29 4.58
N HIS A 161 7.15 -7.35 4.68
CA HIS A 161 7.86 -8.48 5.28
C HIS A 161 8.32 -8.08 6.67
N ASP A 162 8.19 -8.98 7.62
CA ASP A 162 8.72 -8.78 8.96
C ASP A 162 9.26 -10.10 9.54
N ARG A 163 10.08 -9.99 10.58
CA ARG A 163 10.49 -11.13 11.39
C ARG A 163 9.44 -11.40 12.44
N PHE A 164 8.96 -12.64 12.52
CA PHE A 164 8.14 -13.08 13.64
C PHE A 164 9.03 -13.24 14.88
N THR A 165 8.94 -12.31 15.83
CA THR A 165 9.62 -12.41 17.13
C THR A 165 8.70 -13.00 18.19
N THR A 166 7.50 -12.44 18.33
CA THR A 166 6.44 -12.90 19.23
C THR A 166 5.09 -12.81 18.53
N GLY A 167 4.17 -13.72 18.89
CA GLY A 167 2.80 -13.69 18.35
C GLY A 167 2.04 -12.42 18.70
N GLU A 168 2.33 -11.85 19.87
CA GLU A 168 1.66 -10.66 20.38
C GLU A 168 2.02 -9.40 19.59
N ASN A 169 3.31 -9.19 19.27
CA ASN A 169 3.73 -8.02 18.49
C ASN A 169 3.10 -8.02 17.09
N MET A 170 3.06 -9.17 16.43
CA MET A 170 2.43 -9.32 15.12
C MET A 170 0.91 -9.06 15.20
N LYS A 171 0.25 -9.61 16.22
CA LYS A 171 -1.18 -9.41 16.46
C LYS A 171 -1.50 -7.93 16.69
N VAL A 172 -0.72 -7.25 17.52
CA VAL A 172 -0.88 -5.81 17.80
C VAL A 172 -0.66 -4.98 16.54
N ALA A 173 0.45 -5.19 15.82
CA ALA A 173 0.75 -4.46 14.58
C ALA A 173 -0.34 -4.65 13.52
N TYR A 174 -0.84 -5.88 13.36
CA TYR A 174 -1.95 -6.18 12.47
C TYR A 174 -3.23 -5.47 12.91
N ASN A 175 -3.61 -5.56 14.19
CA ASN A 175 -4.85 -4.98 14.68
C ASN A 175 -4.85 -3.44 14.59
N ILE A 176 -3.71 -2.78 14.84
CA ILE A 176 -3.55 -1.33 14.63
C ILE A 176 -3.73 -0.97 13.15
N THR A 177 -3.06 -1.70 12.26
CA THR A 177 -3.15 -1.47 10.81
C THR A 177 -4.57 -1.69 10.31
N ARG A 178 -5.23 -2.75 10.80
CA ARG A 178 -6.64 -3.03 10.57
C ARG A 178 -7.52 -1.88 11.03
N GLU A 179 -7.35 -1.38 12.25
CA GLU A 179 -8.16 -0.28 12.78
C GLU A 179 -8.04 0.98 11.94
N ALA A 180 -6.83 1.32 11.49
CA ALA A 180 -6.61 2.42 10.56
C ALA A 180 -7.36 2.21 9.23
N ALA A 181 -7.32 0.99 8.67
CA ALA A 181 -8.07 0.65 7.47
C ALA A 181 -9.59 0.74 7.71
N CYS A 182 -10.09 0.23 8.84
CA CYS A 182 -11.50 0.28 9.21
C CYS A 182 -12.02 1.71 9.34
N LEU A 183 -11.23 2.60 9.94
CA LEU A 183 -11.57 4.02 10.05
C LEU A 183 -11.64 4.68 8.67
N TYR A 184 -10.67 4.39 7.81
CA TYR A 184 -10.66 4.89 6.43
C TYR A 184 -11.89 4.40 5.63
N ILE A 185 -12.18 3.10 5.69
CA ILE A 185 -13.34 2.49 5.04
C ILE A 185 -14.64 3.16 5.51
N ARG A 186 -14.81 3.37 6.83
CA ARG A 186 -16.03 3.99 7.36
C ARG A 186 -16.24 5.42 6.85
N THR A 187 -15.16 6.18 6.70
CA THR A 187 -15.23 7.58 6.29
C THR A 187 -15.35 7.75 4.77
N GLN A 188 -14.72 6.89 3.97
CA GLN A 188 -14.65 7.02 2.52
C GLN A 188 -15.56 6.05 1.75
N ILE A 189 -16.04 4.98 2.39
CA ILE A 189 -16.83 3.91 1.77
C ILE A 189 -18.07 3.62 2.65
N PRO A 190 -19.07 4.52 2.66
CA PRO A 190 -20.21 4.46 3.59
C PRO A 190 -21.16 3.28 3.34
N ILE A 191 -20.99 2.55 2.23
CA ILE A 191 -21.88 1.45 1.83
C ILE A 191 -21.63 0.14 2.60
N LEU A 192 -20.59 0.06 3.44
CA LEU A 192 -20.25 -1.15 4.19
C LEU A 192 -20.70 -1.04 5.65
N PRO A 193 -21.59 -1.94 6.13
CA PRO A 193 -21.98 -1.97 7.53
C PRO A 193 -20.84 -2.53 8.38
N GLY A 194 -19.98 -1.64 8.86
CA GLY A 194 -18.85 -2.00 9.73
C GLY A 194 -17.56 -2.32 8.97
N CYS A 195 -16.59 -2.89 9.70
CA CYS A 195 -15.29 -3.22 9.13
C CYS A 195 -15.25 -4.68 8.69
N PRO A 196 -15.10 -4.97 7.38
CA PRO A 196 -15.07 -6.34 6.87
C PRO A 196 -13.73 -7.05 7.10
N ILE A 197 -12.73 -6.34 7.64
CA ILE A 197 -11.40 -6.90 7.91
C ILE A 197 -11.45 -7.66 9.24
N PRO A 198 -11.13 -8.97 9.27
CA PRO A 198 -11.21 -9.77 10.49
C PRO A 198 -10.13 -9.36 11.50
N THR A 199 -10.40 -9.48 12.80
CA THR A 199 -9.37 -9.35 13.83
C THR A 199 -8.51 -10.62 13.89
N LEU A 200 -7.27 -10.49 14.35
CA LEU A 200 -6.52 -11.66 14.83
C LEU A 200 -6.88 -11.90 16.30
N SER A 201 -7.40 -13.09 16.57
CA SER A 201 -7.70 -13.60 17.92
C SER A 201 -6.43 -13.98 18.67
#